data_AF-A0A0D6ALV4-F1
#
_entry.id   AF-A0A0D6ALV4-F1
#
_cell.length_a   1.000
_cell.length_b   1.000
_cell.length_c   1.000
_cell.angle_alpha   90.00
_cell.angle_beta   90.00
_cell.angle_gamma   90.00
#
_symmetry.space_group_name_H-M   'P 1'
#
loop_
_entity.id
_entity.type
_entity.pdbx_description
1 polymer ?
#
loop_
_entity_poly.entity_id
_entity_poly.type
_entity_poly.pdbx_seq_one_letter_code
_entity_poly.pdbx_strand_id
1 'polypeptide(L)'
;MNLNIRELETYSQQNPQEVLIITAEDNHEEVKIMIFKGFSSNLSGGTEFDPDVPILSSGASILKLDRVMSPYNPVNPQYIQSNLTPSEFLQIIRK
;
A
#
# COMPACT_ATOMS: atom_id res chain seq x y z
N MET A 1 17.04 5.85 1.45
CA MET A 1 16.43 4.52 1.67
C MET A 1 15.02 4.62 1.15
N ASN A 2 14.66 3.77 0.20
CA ASN A 2 13.41 3.90 -0.52
C ASN A 2 12.50 2.76 -0.06
N LEU A 3 11.29 3.13 0.36
CA LEU A 3 10.24 2.18 0.68
C LEU A 3 9.76 1.52 -0.62
N ASN A 4 9.63 0.21 -0.65
CA ASN A 4 9.12 -0.53 -1.82
C ASN A 4 7.90 -1.39 -1.47
N ILE A 5 7.20 -1.88 -2.50
CA ILE A 5 5.97 -2.65 -2.33
C ILE A 5 6.16 -3.92 -1.50
N ARG A 6 7.30 -4.60 -1.64
CA ARG A 6 7.60 -5.86 -0.96
C ARG A 6 7.79 -5.67 0.55
N GLU A 7 8.38 -4.55 0.96
CA GLU A 7 8.48 -4.17 2.38
C GLU A 7 7.08 -3.94 2.97
N LEU A 8 6.17 -3.33 2.20
CA LEU A 8 4.80 -3.09 2.62
C LEU A 8 3.98 -4.37 2.71
N GLU A 9 4.13 -5.28 1.76
CA GLU A 9 3.51 -6.61 1.78
C GLU A 9 3.97 -7.40 3.01
N THR A 10 5.28 -7.40 3.27
CA THR A 10 5.86 -8.07 4.45
C THR A 10 5.28 -7.49 5.74
N TYR A 11 5.22 -6.16 5.85
CA TYR A 11 4.61 -5.50 7.00
C TYR A 11 3.13 -5.87 7.16
N SER A 12 2.35 -5.83 6.07
CA SER A 12 0.93 -6.15 6.08
C SER A 12 0.67 -7.62 6.45
N GLN A 13 1.56 -8.54 6.06
CA GLN A 13 1.50 -9.94 6.46
C GLN A 13 1.69 -10.11 7.98
N GLN A 14 2.56 -9.30 8.59
CA GLN A 14 2.83 -9.31 10.04
C GLN A 14 1.77 -8.56 10.85
N ASN A 15 0.99 -7.66 10.21
CA ASN A 15 -0.03 -6.82 10.85
C ASN A 15 -1.42 -7.06 10.23
N PRO A 16 -2.01 -8.27 10.40
CA PRO A 16 -3.27 -8.65 9.76
C PRO A 16 -4.49 -7.87 10.25
N GLN A 17 -4.36 -7.10 11.34
CA GLN A 17 -5.35 -6.16 11.83
C GLN A 17 -5.43 -4.86 11.02
N GLU A 18 -4.55 -4.70 10.02
CA GLU A 18 -4.42 -3.48 9.23
C GLU A 18 -4.55 -3.76 7.74
N VAL A 19 -5.07 -2.76 7.03
CA VAL A 19 -5.06 -2.64 5.58
C VAL A 19 -4.27 -1.38 5.26
N LEU A 20 -3.30 -1.51 4.35
CA LEU A 20 -2.57 -0.36 3.84
C LEU A 20 -3.25 0.13 2.57
N ILE A 21 -3.48 1.45 2.49
CA ILE A 21 -3.86 2.12 1.25
C ILE A 21 -2.68 2.98 0.81
N ILE A 22 -2.10 2.64 -0.33
CA ILE A 22 -0.92 3.26 -0.88
C ILE A 22 -1.36 4.14 -2.02
N THR A 23 -0.85 5.37 -2.07
CA THR A 23 -0.89 6.18 -3.26
C THR A 23 0.52 6.27 -3.82
N ALA A 24 0.67 5.87 -5.08
CA ALA A 24 1.93 5.89 -5.81
C ALA A 24 1.76 6.68 -7.12
N GLU A 25 2.86 7.19 -7.64
CA GLU A 25 2.96 7.67 -9.00
C GLU A 25 3.58 6.56 -9.85
N ASP A 26 2.88 6.11 -10.88
CA ASP A 26 3.40 5.19 -11.88
C ASP A 26 3.11 5.73 -13.28
N ASN A 27 4.12 5.79 -14.15
CA ASN A 27 4.01 6.37 -15.49
C ASN A 27 3.38 7.79 -15.55
N HIS A 28 3.64 8.63 -14.54
CA HIS A 28 3.05 9.98 -14.36
C HIS A 28 1.54 9.99 -14.03
N GLU A 29 0.99 8.85 -13.63
CA GLU A 29 -0.39 8.72 -13.15
C GLU A 29 -0.42 8.36 -11.67
N GLU A 30 -1.37 8.94 -10.93
CA GLU A 30 -1.60 8.58 -9.54
C GLU A 30 -2.40 7.26 -9.48
N VAL A 31 -1.77 6.22 -8.94
CA VAL A 31 -2.38 4.91 -8.74
C VAL A 31 -2.57 4.63 -7.25
N LYS A 32 -3.71 4.01 -6.92
CA LYS A 32 -4.02 3.58 -5.56
C LYS A 32 -3.92 2.07 -5.45
N ILE A 33 -3.23 1.60 -4.43
CA ILE A 33 -3.01 0.18 -4.17
C ILE A 33 -3.47 -0.14 -2.75
N MET A 34 -4.24 -1.19 -2.60
CA MET A 34 -4.58 -1.78 -1.31
C MET A 34 -3.62 -2.93 -1.03
N ILE A 35 -3.11 -3.03 0.19
CA ILE A 35 -2.32 -4.19 0.64
C ILE A 35 -2.95 -4.77 1.89
N PHE A 36 -3.26 -6.06 1.84
CA PHE A 36 -3.81 -6.80 2.96
C PHE A 36 -3.21 -8.20 3.07
N LYS A 37 -2.69 -8.53 4.24
CA LYS A 37 -2.08 -9.84 4.55
C LYS A 37 -1.01 -10.28 3.54
N GLY A 38 -0.25 -9.32 3.01
CA GLY A 38 0.81 -9.56 2.03
C GLY A 38 0.37 -9.63 0.57
N PHE A 39 -0.91 -9.37 0.28
CA PHE A 39 -1.42 -9.29 -1.09
C PHE A 39 -1.72 -7.84 -1.46
N SER A 40 -1.22 -7.42 -2.63
CA SER A 40 -1.45 -6.09 -3.19
C SER A 40 -2.56 -6.13 -4.25
N SER A 41 -3.37 -5.08 -4.35
CA SER A 41 -4.46 -4.95 -5.34
C SER A 41 -4.60 -3.50 -5.81
N ASN A 42 -4.71 -3.29 -7.12
CA ASN A 42 -4.87 -1.96 -7.71
C ASN A 42 -6.34 -1.53 -7.59
N LEU A 43 -6.57 -0.32 -7.08
CA LEU A 43 -7.90 0.28 -6.90
C LEU A 43 -8.23 1.30 -8.00
N SER A 44 -7.23 1.77 -8.76
CA SER A 44 -7.38 2.79 -9.81
C SER A 44 -7.68 2.20 -11.20
N GLY A 45 -7.64 0.88 -11.38
CA GLY A 45 -7.85 0.22 -12.68
C GLY A 45 -8.13 -1.27 -12.58
N GLY A 46 -8.28 -1.93 -13.74
CA GLY A 46 -8.43 -3.39 -13.79
C GLY A 46 -7.15 -4.08 -13.37
N THR A 47 -7.22 -4.91 -12.33
CA THR A 47 -6.12 -5.76 -11.89
C THR A 47 -5.75 -6.70 -13.03
N GLU A 48 -4.47 -6.72 -13.43
CA GLU A 48 -3.95 -7.86 -14.21
C GLU A 48 -4.16 -9.13 -13.36
N PHE A 49 -4.74 -10.16 -13.97
CA PHE A 49 -5.05 -11.41 -13.27
C PHE A 49 -3.79 -12.25 -13.02
N ASP A 50 -2.69 -11.93 -13.70
CA ASP A 50 -1.42 -12.63 -13.56
C ASP A 50 -0.70 -12.20 -12.25
N PRO A 51 -0.57 -13.11 -11.27
CA PRO A 51 0.06 -12.80 -9.98
C PRO A 51 1.57 -12.58 -10.08
N ASP A 52 2.21 -12.96 -11.20
CA ASP A 52 3.65 -12.76 -11.42
C ASP A 52 3.96 -11.37 -12.00
N VAL A 53 2.95 -10.60 -12.40
CA VAL A 53 3.11 -9.22 -12.89
C VAL A 53 3.16 -8.24 -11.72
N PRO A 54 4.25 -7.46 -11.57
CA PRO A 54 4.33 -6.44 -10.52
C PRO A 54 3.21 -5.41 -10.64
N ILE A 55 2.58 -5.10 -9.51
CA ILE A 55 1.48 -4.12 -9.45
C ILE A 55 1.92 -2.67 -9.74
N LEU A 56 3.22 -2.42 -9.63
CA LEU A 56 3.86 -1.15 -9.92
C LEU A 56 5.05 -1.39 -10.85
N SER A 57 5.23 -0.51 -11.83
CA SER A 57 6.42 -0.50 -12.68
C SER A 57 7.68 -0.23 -11.85
N SER A 58 8.86 -0.61 -12.36
CA SER A 58 10.13 -0.41 -11.66
C SER A 58 10.48 1.06 -11.38
N GLY A 59 9.90 2.00 -12.13
CA GLY A 59 10.05 3.45 -11.94
C GLY A 59 9.01 4.09 -11.02
N ALA A 60 8.05 3.32 -10.50
CA ALA A 60 6.99 3.88 -9.68
C ALA A 60 7.52 4.39 -8.33
N SER A 61 6.91 5.47 -7.83
CA SER A 61 7.28 6.07 -6.55
C SER A 61 6.10 6.08 -5.59
N ILE A 62 6.33 5.62 -4.35
CA ILE A 62 5.30 5.70 -3.31
C ILE A 62 5.25 7.13 -2.79
N LEU A 63 4.08 7.76 -2.88
CA LEU A 63 3.86 9.14 -2.47
C LEU A 63 3.39 9.24 -1.02
N LYS A 64 2.40 8.43 -0.66
CA LYS A 64 1.78 8.43 0.67
C LYS A 64 1.12 7.10 1.00
N LEU A 65 0.94 6.87 2.31
CA LEU A 65 0.35 5.66 2.85
C LEU A 65 -0.68 6.00 3.92
N ASP A 66 -1.79 5.28 3.91
CA ASP A 66 -2.76 5.24 4.98
C ASP A 66 -2.77 3.85 5.62
N ARG A 67 -2.91 3.81 6.95
CA ARG A 67 -3.13 2.59 7.73
C ARG A 67 -4.58 2.58 8.17
N VAL A 68 -5.31 1.54 7.81
CA VAL A 68 -6.75 1.40 8.07
C VAL A 68 -6.98 0.13 8.87
N MET A 69 -7.92 0.14 9.81
CA MET A 69 -8.32 -1.07 10.53
C MET A 69 -8.97 -2.09 9.60
N SER A 70 -8.64 -3.36 9.83
CA SER A 70 -9.36 -4.52 9.30
C SER A 70 -10.47 -4.95 10.26
N PRO A 71 -11.65 -5.42 9.77
CA PRO A 71 -12.03 -5.54 8.37
C PRO A 71 -12.24 -4.18 7.70
N TYR A 72 -11.75 -4.06 6.46
CA TYR A 72 -11.88 -2.82 5.68
C TYR A 72 -13.33 -2.57 5.30
N ASN A 73 -13.85 -1.39 5.62
CA ASN A 73 -15.16 -0.92 5.18
C ASN A 73 -14.97 0.20 4.13
N PRO A 74 -15.27 -0.04 2.84
CA PRO A 74 -15.10 0.96 1.80
C PRO A 74 -16.02 2.18 1.94
N VAL A 75 -17.16 2.04 2.63
CA VAL A 75 -18.13 3.13 2.86
C VAL A 75 -17.69 4.01 4.02
N ASN A 76 -17.07 3.43 5.05
CA ASN A 76 -16.58 4.15 6.23
C ASN A 76 -15.26 3.55 6.74
N PRO A 77 -14.14 3.81 6.04
CA PRO A 77 -12.84 3.27 6.43
C PRO A 77 -12.41 3.82 7.80
N GLN A 78 -11.97 2.93 8.68
CA GLN A 78 -11.50 3.30 10.02
C GLN A 78 -9.98 3.56 9.98
N TYR A 79 -9.59 4.81 9.73
CA TYR A 79 -8.17 5.17 9.63
C TYR A 79 -7.49 5.14 11.00
N ILE A 80 -6.38 4.40 11.09
CA ILE A 80 -5.45 4.39 12.22
C ILE A 80 -4.50 5.60 12.07
N GLN A 81 -3.96 5.78 10.87
CA GLN A 81 -3.11 6.90 10.47
C GLN A 81 -3.31 7.18 8.98
N SER A 82 -3.22 8.46 8.59
CA SER A 82 -3.43 8.87 7.20
C SER A 82 -2.35 9.84 6.73
N ASN A 83 -2.15 9.90 5.41
CA ASN A 83 -1.20 10.76 4.72
C ASN A 83 0.25 10.62 5.22
N LEU A 84 0.65 9.41 5.59
CA LEU A 84 2.03 9.14 5.99
C LEU A 84 2.93 9.23 4.78
N THR A 85 4.00 10.00 4.88
CA THR A 85 5.10 9.95 3.92
C THR A 85 5.83 8.60 4.03
N PRO A 86 6.52 8.15 2.96
CA PRO A 86 7.34 6.95 3.03
C PRO A 86 8.35 6.97 4.19
N SER A 87 8.94 8.14 4.46
CA SER A 87 9.89 8.33 5.55
C SER A 87 9.27 8.14 6.94
N GLU A 88 8.06 8.67 7.18
CA GLU A 88 7.34 8.48 8.44
C GLU A 88 6.95 7.01 8.63
N PHE A 89 6.47 6.36 7.56
CA PHE A 89 6.12 4.94 7.63
C PHE A 89 7.35 4.05 7.89
N LEU A 90 8.49 4.36 7.27
CA LEU A 90 9.76 3.66 7.54
C LEU A 90 10.18 3.74 9.02
N GLN A 91 9.86 4.83 9.73
CA GLN A 91 10.12 4.93 11.16
C GLN A 91 9.20 4.04 12.00
N ILE A 92 8.01 3.71 11.51
CA ILE A 92 7.06 2.82 12.19
C ILE A 92 7.54 1.37 12.08
N ILE A 93 7.94 0.92 10.88
CA ILE A 93 8.31 -0.49 10.64
C ILE A 93 9.69 -0.89 11.21
N ARG A 94 10.48 0.09 11.66
CA ARG A 94 11.84 -0.12 12.19
C ARG A 94 11.93 -0.03 13.71
N LYS A 95 10.82 0.27 14.38
CA LYS A 95 10.70 0.17 15.83
C LYS A 95 10.41 -1.27 16.21
#